data_AF-F3QLL9-F1
#
_entry.id   AF-F3QLL9-F1
#
_cell.length_a   1.000
_cell.length_b   1.000
_cell.length_c   1.000
_cell.angle_alpha   90.00
_cell.angle_beta   90.00
_cell.angle_gamma   90.00
#
_symmetry.space_group_name_H-M   'P 1'
#
loop_
_entity.id
_entity.type
_entity.pdbx_description
1 polymer ?
#
loop_
_entity_poly.entity_id
_entity_poly.type
_entity_poly.pdbx_seq_one_letter_code
_entity_poly.pdbx_strand_id
1 'polypeptide(L)'
;MQLLKNPDIAGKEYQEGEQLGFWNVREYVLFRDGHVCHHCYGRSKDPVLNVHHLESRRTGGDSPGNLITLCETCHKALHRGEITLKAKRGQSFRAEAFMGIMRWEVLNRLKASHPELEVNNTYGYWTKHARIANGIAKSHCADAFCIA
;
A
#
# COMPACT_ATOMS: atom_id res chain seq x y z
N MET A 1 -13.45 14.17 -20.21
CA MET A 1 -12.50 15.27 -19.92
C MET A 1 -11.06 14.97 -20.31
N GLN A 2 -10.53 13.74 -20.17
CA GLN A 2 -9.14 13.44 -20.59
C GLN A 2 -8.89 13.67 -22.09
N LEU A 3 -9.76 13.13 -22.96
CA LEU A 3 -9.72 13.36 -24.41
C LEU A 3 -9.87 14.83 -24.81
N LEU A 4 -10.58 15.64 -23.98
CA LEU A 4 -10.70 17.08 -24.19
C LEU A 4 -9.41 17.83 -23.86
N LYS A 5 -8.60 17.31 -22.92
CA LYS A 5 -7.31 17.88 -22.51
C LYS A 5 -6.17 17.43 -23.43
N ASN A 6 -6.20 16.17 -23.87
CA ASN A 6 -5.22 15.59 -24.78
C ASN A 6 -5.95 14.78 -25.86
N PRO A 7 -6.16 15.33 -27.07
CA PRO A 7 -6.86 14.65 -28.16
C PRO A 7 -6.17 13.36 -28.64
N ASP A 8 -4.85 13.26 -28.46
CA ASP A 8 -4.04 12.12 -28.92
C ASP A 8 -3.97 10.97 -27.91
N ILE A 9 -4.61 11.12 -26.74
CA ILE A 9 -4.61 10.09 -25.69
C ILE A 9 -5.34 8.83 -26.16
N ALA A 10 -4.73 7.66 -25.99
CA ALA A 10 -5.30 6.40 -26.44
C ALA A 10 -4.97 5.22 -25.51
N GLY A 11 -5.71 4.12 -25.69
CA GLY A 11 -5.42 2.85 -25.01
C GLY A 11 -5.39 2.97 -23.49
N LYS A 12 -4.31 2.47 -22.88
CA LYS A 12 -4.12 2.41 -21.43
C LYS A 12 -4.08 3.81 -20.80
N GLU A 13 -3.45 4.78 -21.46
CA GLU A 13 -3.31 6.14 -20.95
C GLU A 13 -4.68 6.83 -20.79
N TYR A 14 -5.64 6.54 -21.68
CA TYR A 14 -7.00 7.05 -21.55
C TYR A 14 -7.74 6.46 -20.34
N GLN A 15 -7.48 5.19 -20.02
CA GLN A 15 -8.09 4.49 -18.88
C GLN A 15 -7.44 4.91 -17.55
N GLU A 16 -6.16 5.28 -17.58
CA GLU A 16 -5.32 5.60 -16.43
C GLU A 16 -5.24 7.10 -16.12
N GLY A 17 -6.40 7.76 -16.08
CA GLY A 17 -6.48 9.19 -15.79
C GLY A 17 -6.11 9.59 -14.36
N GLU A 18 -6.17 10.89 -14.08
CA GLU A 18 -5.88 11.50 -12.77
C GLU A 18 -6.63 10.87 -11.59
N GLN A 19 -7.75 10.20 -11.84
CA GLN A 19 -8.61 9.55 -10.84
C GLN A 19 -8.43 8.03 -10.76
N LEU A 20 -7.47 7.47 -11.50
CA LEU A 20 -7.22 6.03 -11.51
C LEU A 20 -6.98 5.53 -10.09
N GLY A 21 -7.71 4.48 -9.70
CA GLY A 21 -7.61 3.86 -8.39
C GLY A 21 -8.32 4.63 -7.26
N PHE A 22 -8.49 5.95 -7.36
CA PHE A 22 -9.16 6.74 -6.31
C PHE A 22 -10.61 6.29 -6.10
N TRP A 23 -11.41 6.24 -7.17
CA TRP A 23 -12.81 5.84 -7.07
C TRP A 23 -12.96 4.40 -6.58
N ASN A 24 -12.13 3.48 -7.05
CA ASN A 24 -12.17 2.09 -6.62
C ASN A 24 -11.89 1.95 -5.11
N VAL A 25 -10.87 2.67 -4.62
CA VAL A 25 -10.53 2.68 -3.20
C VAL A 25 -11.64 3.34 -2.37
N ARG A 26 -12.19 4.47 -2.85
CA ARG A 26 -13.28 5.16 -2.18
C ARG A 26 -14.50 4.26 -2.05
N GLU A 27 -14.97 3.66 -3.14
CA GLU A 27 -16.12 2.75 -3.13
C GLU A 27 -15.88 1.53 -2.26
N TYR A 28 -14.66 0.96 -2.30
CA TYR A 28 -14.27 -0.14 -1.40
C TYR A 28 -14.40 0.26 0.07
N VAL A 29 -13.90 1.43 0.45
CA VAL A 29 -13.96 1.92 1.84
C VAL A 29 -15.39 2.21 2.27
N LEU A 30 -16.20 2.86 1.42
CA LEU A 30 -17.62 3.10 1.70
C LEU A 30 -18.37 1.79 1.90
N PHE A 31 -18.15 0.81 1.02
CA PHE A 31 -18.76 -0.51 1.13
C PHE A 31 -18.33 -1.25 2.41
N ARG A 32 -17.02 -1.29 2.70
CA ARG A 32 -16.45 -1.89 3.92
C ARG A 32 -17.07 -1.27 5.18
N ASP A 33 -17.26 0.04 5.18
CA ASP A 33 -17.80 0.79 6.31
C ASP A 33 -19.35 0.78 6.34
N GLY A 34 -19.99 -0.01 5.47
CA GLY A 34 -21.44 -0.17 5.42
C GLY A 34 -22.20 1.08 4.96
N HIS A 35 -21.53 2.00 4.26
CA HIS A 35 -22.07 3.30 3.87
C HIS A 35 -22.60 4.10 5.07
N VAL A 36 -21.91 4.00 6.21
CA VAL A 36 -22.29 4.71 7.44
C VAL A 36 -21.08 5.46 8.01
N CYS A 37 -21.32 6.71 8.42
CA CYS A 37 -20.33 7.53 9.13
C CYS A 37 -19.84 6.81 10.40
N HIS A 38 -18.55 6.56 10.49
CA HIS A 38 -17.93 5.84 11.62
C HIS A 38 -17.72 6.69 12.88
N HIS A 39 -18.14 7.96 12.86
CA HIS A 39 -18.19 8.80 14.06
C HIS A 39 -19.61 8.91 14.63
N CYS A 40 -20.56 9.40 13.82
CA CYS A 40 -21.92 9.66 14.28
C CYS A 40 -22.89 8.51 14.03
N TYR A 41 -22.53 7.49 13.25
CA TYR A 41 -23.38 6.35 12.91
C TYR A 41 -24.77 6.77 12.40
N GLY A 42 -24.81 7.80 11.55
CA GLY A 42 -26.05 8.33 10.96
C GLY A 42 -26.80 9.36 11.81
N ARG A 43 -26.37 9.66 13.06
CA ARG A 43 -27.07 10.62 13.93
C ARG A 43 -27.19 12.03 13.35
N SER A 44 -26.26 12.47 12.51
CA SER A 44 -26.34 13.79 11.86
C SER A 44 -27.34 13.85 10.71
N LYS A 45 -27.84 12.69 10.22
CA LYS A 45 -28.72 12.56 9.04
C LYS A 45 -28.17 13.19 7.75
N ASP A 46 -26.87 13.46 7.72
CA ASP A 46 -26.19 14.03 6.57
C ASP A 46 -25.98 12.93 5.51
N PRO A 47 -26.55 13.09 4.30
CA PRO A 47 -26.50 12.05 3.28
C PRO A 47 -25.15 11.97 2.56
N VAL A 48 -24.28 12.98 2.70
CA VAL A 48 -23.01 13.05 1.97
C VAL A 48 -21.92 12.33 2.76
N LEU A 49 -21.29 11.33 2.13
CA LEU A 49 -20.19 10.55 2.69
C LEU A 49 -18.86 10.81 1.97
N ASN A 50 -17.81 10.97 2.77
CA ASN A 50 -16.42 11.14 2.35
C ASN A 50 -15.53 10.08 2.99
N VAL A 51 -14.41 9.80 2.34
CA VAL A 51 -13.31 9.02 2.92
C VAL A 51 -12.26 9.99 3.47
N HIS A 52 -11.95 9.84 4.75
CA HIS A 52 -10.98 10.66 5.46
C HIS A 52 -9.71 9.87 5.74
N HIS A 53 -8.55 10.50 5.59
CA HIS A 53 -7.26 9.91 5.93
C HIS A 53 -6.98 9.98 7.44
N LEU A 54 -6.78 8.82 8.09
CA LEU A 54 -6.45 8.72 9.53
C LEU A 54 -5.07 9.29 9.86
N GLU A 55 -4.10 9.08 8.96
CA GLU A 55 -2.80 9.74 8.92
C GLU A 55 -2.68 10.53 7.62
N SER A 56 -1.89 11.61 7.62
CA SER A 56 -1.64 12.42 6.41
C SER A 56 -1.40 11.55 5.17
N ARG A 57 -2.05 11.90 4.06
CA ARG A 57 -1.87 11.22 2.77
C ARG A 57 -0.40 11.07 2.38
N ARG A 58 0.47 12.02 2.76
CA ARG A 58 1.90 11.98 2.47
C ARG A 58 2.62 10.79 3.14
N THR A 59 2.23 10.43 4.35
CA THR A 59 2.86 9.34 5.13
C THR A 59 2.06 8.04 5.04
N GLY A 60 0.74 8.15 4.98
CA GLY A 60 -0.19 7.02 5.00
C GLY A 60 -0.66 6.54 3.64
N GLY A 61 -0.55 7.38 2.61
CA GLY A 61 -1.09 7.12 1.28
C GLY A 61 -2.61 6.91 1.29
N ASP A 62 -3.11 6.36 0.19
CA ASP A 62 -4.54 6.08 -0.03
C ASP A 62 -4.89 4.61 0.26
N SER A 63 -4.08 3.91 1.07
CA SER A 63 -4.40 2.53 1.43
C SER A 63 -5.74 2.47 2.17
N PRO A 64 -6.61 1.48 1.92
CA PRO A 64 -7.90 1.41 2.60
C PRO A 64 -7.79 1.40 4.14
N GLY A 65 -6.72 0.81 4.69
CA GLY A 65 -6.46 0.82 6.13
C GLY A 65 -6.09 2.20 6.73
N ASN A 66 -5.82 3.20 5.89
CA ASN A 66 -5.63 4.60 6.26
C ASN A 66 -6.88 5.46 6.03
N LEU A 67 -7.96 4.88 5.50
CA LEU A 67 -9.17 5.60 5.12
C LEU A 67 -10.35 5.18 5.99
N ILE A 68 -11.20 6.14 6.33
CA ILE A 68 -12.43 5.91 7.11
C ILE A 68 -13.59 6.74 6.55
N THR A 69 -14.78 6.17 6.56
CA THR A 69 -16.00 6.84 6.10
C THR A 69 -16.54 7.81 7.16
N LEU A 70 -16.71 9.08 6.77
CA LEU A 70 -17.35 10.11 7.58
C LEU A 70 -18.42 10.83 6.76
N CYS A 71 -19.49 11.27 7.42
CA CYS A 71 -20.39 12.24 6.79
C CYS A 71 -19.75 13.62 6.72
N GLU A 72 -20.20 14.47 5.79
CA GLU A 72 -19.66 15.82 5.57
C GLU A 72 -19.63 16.66 6.86
N THR A 73 -20.69 16.61 7.66
CA THR A 73 -20.78 17.30 8.97
C THR A 73 -19.65 16.87 9.92
N CYS A 74 -19.46 15.56 10.11
CA CYS A 74 -18.42 15.04 10.99
C CYS A 74 -17.02 15.29 10.40
N HIS A 75 -16.87 15.16 9.09
CA HIS A 75 -15.60 15.40 8.41
C HIS A 75 -15.12 16.83 8.61
N LYS A 76 -16.00 17.83 8.48
CA LYS A 76 -15.68 19.23 8.76
C LYS A 76 -15.40 19.49 10.25
N ALA A 77 -16.21 18.93 11.15
CA ALA A 77 -16.00 19.05 12.59
C ALA A 77 -14.62 18.49 13.03
N LEU A 78 -14.17 17.42 12.39
CA LEU A 78 -12.86 16.82 12.63
C LEU A 78 -11.72 17.78 12.25
N HIS A 79 -11.80 18.38 11.07
CA HIS A 79 -10.80 19.38 10.62
C HIS A 79 -10.80 20.65 11.48
N ARG A 80 -11.94 20.99 12.11
CA ARG A 80 -12.03 22.08 13.09
C ARG A 80 -11.54 21.70 14.50
N GLY A 81 -11.22 20.43 14.74
CA GLY A 81 -10.79 19.94 16.06
C GLY A 81 -11.93 19.76 17.07
N GLU A 82 -13.19 19.81 16.64
CA GLU A 82 -14.36 19.65 17.51
C GLU A 82 -14.64 18.18 17.86
N ILE A 83 -14.17 17.26 17.01
CA ILE A 83 -14.28 15.82 17.23
C ILE A 83 -12.91 15.17 17.10
N THR A 84 -12.73 14.03 17.77
CA THR A 84 -11.55 13.19 17.63
C THR A 84 -11.98 11.78 17.27
N LEU A 85 -11.32 11.19 16.26
CA LEU A 85 -11.56 9.81 15.90
C LEU A 85 -10.80 8.87 16.85
N LYS A 86 -11.47 7.81 17.29
CA LYS A 86 -10.82 6.71 18.04
C LYS A 86 -10.10 5.72 17.12
N ALA A 87 -10.49 5.68 15.85
CA ALA A 87 -9.91 4.80 14.86
C ALA A 87 -8.43 5.16 14.61
N LYS A 88 -7.60 4.13 14.49
CA LYS A 88 -6.19 4.25 14.12
C LYS A 88 -5.95 3.51 12.82
N ARG A 89 -4.91 3.92 12.11
CA ARG A 89 -4.48 3.24 10.89
C ARG A 89 -4.19 1.76 11.19
N GLY A 90 -4.59 0.89 10.27
CA GLY A 90 -4.21 -0.53 10.32
C GLY A 90 -2.71 -0.75 10.11
N GLN A 91 -2.24 -1.98 10.32
CA GLN A 91 -0.85 -2.35 10.06
C GLN A 91 -0.48 -2.04 8.59
N SER A 92 0.66 -1.37 8.41
CA SER A 92 1.22 -1.11 7.08
C SER A 92 2.13 -2.27 6.66
N PHE A 93 1.98 -2.72 5.40
CA PHE A 93 2.86 -3.71 4.77
C PHE A 93 3.80 -3.07 3.74
N ARG A 94 4.09 -1.77 3.89
CA ARG A 94 4.87 -1.02 2.90
C ARG A 94 6.30 -1.56 2.77
N ALA A 95 6.92 -1.95 3.88
CA ALA A 95 8.29 -2.46 3.87
C ALA A 95 8.36 -3.85 3.20
N GLU A 96 7.38 -4.70 3.49
CA GLU A 96 7.24 -6.05 2.96
C GLU A 96 6.96 -6.01 1.45
N ALA A 97 6.04 -5.15 1.01
CA ALA A 97 5.76 -4.94 -0.41
C ALA A 97 6.99 -4.41 -1.15
N PHE A 98 7.72 -3.45 -0.55
CA PHE A 98 8.98 -2.94 -1.09
C PHE A 98 10.01 -4.06 -1.28
N MET A 99 10.24 -4.88 -0.25
CA MET A 99 11.17 -6.01 -0.33
C MET A 99 10.73 -7.06 -1.36
N GLY A 100 9.43 -7.33 -1.47
CA GLY A 100 8.87 -8.23 -2.47
C GLY A 100 9.16 -7.77 -3.90
N ILE A 101 8.93 -6.49 -4.19
CA ILE A 101 9.20 -5.88 -5.51
C ILE A 101 10.72 -5.87 -5.78
N MET A 102 11.51 -5.33 -4.84
CA MET A 102 12.95 -5.17 -5.01
C MET A 102 13.67 -6.49 -5.25
N ARG A 103 13.28 -7.56 -4.52
CA ARG A 103 13.89 -8.88 -4.68
C ARG A 103 13.79 -9.38 -6.12
N TRP A 104 12.62 -9.26 -6.74
CA TRP A 104 12.41 -9.73 -8.11
C TRP A 104 13.04 -8.81 -9.14
N GLU A 105 12.94 -7.49 -8.94
CA GLU A 105 13.51 -6.51 -9.85
C GLU A 105 15.04 -6.66 -9.94
N VAL A 106 15.72 -6.80 -8.81
CA VAL A 106 17.18 -7.01 -8.78
C VAL A 106 17.56 -8.33 -9.47
N LEU A 107 16.84 -9.42 -9.19
CA LEU A 107 17.09 -10.72 -9.83
C LEU A 107 16.94 -10.64 -11.35
N ASN A 108 15.84 -10.05 -11.83
CA ASN A 108 15.54 -9.96 -13.25
C ASN A 108 16.56 -9.07 -13.98
N ARG A 109 16.96 -7.94 -13.37
CA ARG A 109 18.01 -7.07 -13.93
C ARG A 109 19.35 -7.79 -14.03
N LEU A 110 19.76 -8.51 -12.99
CA LEU A 110 21.03 -9.26 -13.00
C LEU A 110 21.05 -10.32 -14.11
N LYS A 111 19.96 -11.09 -14.26
CA LYS A 111 19.81 -12.07 -15.35
C LYS A 111 19.89 -11.41 -16.72
N ALA A 112 19.26 -10.25 -16.90
CA ALA A 112 19.27 -9.54 -18.17
C ALA A 112 20.64 -8.92 -18.50
N SER A 113 21.37 -8.43 -17.49
CA SER A 113 22.69 -7.82 -17.68
C SER A 113 23.82 -8.84 -17.84
N HIS A 114 23.66 -10.06 -17.31
CA HIS A 114 24.67 -11.12 -17.33
C HIS A 114 24.07 -12.48 -17.70
N PRO A 115 23.59 -12.64 -18.96
CA PRO A 115 22.94 -13.88 -19.41
C PRO A 115 23.85 -15.11 -19.38
N GLU A 116 25.18 -14.90 -19.34
CA GLU A 116 26.19 -15.94 -19.20
C GLU A 116 26.29 -16.52 -17.78
N LEU A 117 25.78 -15.80 -16.77
CA LEU A 117 25.83 -16.21 -15.37
C LEU A 117 24.53 -16.91 -14.96
N GLU A 118 24.65 -18.04 -14.27
CA GLU A 118 23.51 -18.66 -13.61
C GLU A 118 23.15 -17.88 -12.34
N VAL A 119 22.09 -17.07 -12.41
CA VAL A 119 21.63 -16.27 -11.26
C VAL A 119 20.38 -16.90 -10.66
N ASN A 120 20.47 -17.36 -9.41
CA ASN A 120 19.36 -17.91 -8.65
C ASN A 120 19.11 -17.11 -7.37
N ASN A 121 17.90 -17.19 -6.83
CA ASN A 121 17.58 -16.67 -5.51
C ASN A 121 17.35 -17.82 -4.52
N THR A 122 17.56 -17.54 -3.23
CA THR A 122 17.26 -18.50 -2.16
C THR A 122 16.42 -17.85 -1.07
N TYR A 123 16.01 -18.64 -0.07
CA TYR A 123 15.19 -18.20 1.04
C TYR A 123 15.97 -18.26 2.36
N GLY A 124 15.71 -17.32 3.25
CA GLY A 124 16.41 -17.22 4.53
C GLY A 124 16.24 -18.43 5.45
N TYR A 125 15.21 -19.26 5.25
CA TYR A 125 15.07 -20.50 6.01
C TYR A 125 16.10 -21.56 5.59
N TRP A 126 16.46 -21.62 4.30
CA TRP A 126 17.50 -22.52 3.80
C TRP A 126 18.86 -22.10 4.35
N THR A 127 19.19 -20.81 4.27
CA THR A 127 20.47 -20.30 4.77
C THR A 127 20.58 -20.47 6.30
N LYS A 128 19.50 -20.20 7.03
CA LYS A 128 19.42 -20.47 8.48
C LYS A 128 19.64 -21.96 8.79
N HIS A 129 19.02 -22.85 8.02
CA HIS A 129 19.17 -24.29 8.22
C HIS A 129 20.61 -24.73 7.99
N ALA A 130 21.23 -24.34 6.86
CA ALA A 130 22.62 -24.63 6.56
C ALA A 130 23.57 -24.10 7.64
N ARG A 131 23.34 -22.86 8.10
CA ARG A 131 24.14 -22.25 9.17
C ARG A 131 24.08 -23.05 10.47
N ILE A 132 22.88 -23.45 10.90
CA ILE A 132 22.68 -24.23 12.14
C ILE A 132 23.28 -25.63 12.00
N ALA A 133 23.05 -26.31 10.87
CA ALA A 133 23.57 -27.64 10.60
C ALA A 133 25.11 -27.69 10.63
N ASN A 134 25.76 -26.60 10.23
CA ASN A 134 27.22 -26.48 10.23
C ASN A 134 27.80 -25.80 11.49
N GLY A 135 26.98 -25.48 12.50
CA GLY A 135 27.46 -24.86 13.74
C GLY A 135 28.03 -23.45 13.57
N ILE A 136 27.67 -22.74 12.50
CA ILE A 136 28.23 -21.43 12.16
C ILE A 136 27.49 -20.32 12.93
N ALA A 137 28.23 -19.38 13.52
CA ALA A 137 27.65 -18.23 14.20
C ALA A 137 26.97 -17.26 13.22
N LYS A 138 25.89 -16.58 13.65
CA LYS A 138 25.16 -15.63 12.80
C LYS A 138 26.01 -14.39 12.51
N SER A 139 26.28 -14.14 11.23
CA SER A 139 26.80 -12.89 10.71
C SER A 139 26.38 -12.71 9.25
N HIS A 140 26.48 -11.49 8.71
CA HIS A 140 26.18 -11.25 7.29
C HIS A 140 27.10 -12.04 6.35
N CYS A 141 28.39 -12.14 6.69
CA CYS A 141 29.36 -12.94 5.92
C CYS A 141 29.04 -14.44 6.02
N ALA A 142 28.64 -14.94 7.18
CA ALA A 142 28.24 -16.33 7.36
C ALA A 142 27.00 -16.68 6.53
N ASP A 143 26.00 -15.79 6.49
CA ASP A 143 24.80 -16.01 5.68
C ASP A 143 25.13 -16.02 4.18
N ALA A 144 26.07 -15.20 3.71
CA ALA A 144 26.57 -15.23 2.33
C ALA A 144 27.34 -16.52 2.01
N PHE A 145 28.19 -16.97 2.94
CA PHE A 145 28.91 -18.24 2.81
C PHE A 145 27.94 -19.43 2.72
N CYS A 146 26.85 -19.44 3.50
CA CYS A 146 25.83 -20.49 3.43
C CYS A 146 24.94 -20.45 2.17
N ILE A 147 25.09 -19.43 1.31
CA ILE A 147 24.38 -19.34 0.02
C ILE A 147 25.22 -19.94 -1.12
N ALA A 148 26.56 -19.85 -1.02
CA ALA A 148 27.51 -20.36 -2.01
C ALA A 148 27.63 -21.88 -1.95
#